data_AF-A0A1J5KLR5-F1
#
_entry.id   AF-A0A1J5KLR5-F1
#
_cell.length_a   1.000
_cell.length_b   1.000
_cell.length_c   1.000
_cell.angle_alpha   90.00
_cell.angle_beta   90.00
_cell.angle_gamma   90.00
#
_symmetry.space_group_name_H-M   'P 1'
#
loop_
_entity.id
_entity.type
_entity.pdbx_description
1 polymer ?
#
loop_
_entity_poly.entity_id
_entity_poly.type
_entity_poly.pdbx_seq_one_letter_code
_entity_poly.pdbx_strand_id
1 'polypeptide(L)'
;MRENRIKISTPFVELDGDKEDFKNWSLFKNNIICEFLDLDIKYFDISTRNREVTKDKVLGESLESIKKNKLAIKCPTLLETPELTQLKEKTNIFICADDSIKAVSQVWNDLFQAILKDNPSPCLEEFLKSLESAVNSASTIDEILTTLTSQN
;
A
#
# COMPACT_ATOMS: atom_id res chain seq x y z
N MET A 1 21.00 2.70 14.01
CA MET A 1 20.66 3.81 13.08
C MET A 1 19.95 3.18 11.89
N ARG A 2 18.80 3.70 11.45
CA ARG A 2 17.93 3.13 10.41
C ARG A 2 18.46 3.47 8.99
N GLU A 3 19.70 3.09 8.68
CA GLU A 3 20.46 3.63 7.53
C GLU A 3 20.46 2.76 6.27
N ASN A 4 19.86 1.56 6.29
CA ASN A 4 19.86 0.61 5.15
C ASN A 4 18.50 0.45 4.45
N ARG A 5 17.53 1.36 4.64
CA ARG A 5 16.24 1.24 3.94
C ARG A 5 16.37 1.54 2.45
N ILE A 6 15.64 0.77 1.64
CA ILE A 6 15.58 1.00 0.20
C ILE A 6 14.73 2.26 -0.03
N LYS A 7 15.36 3.29 -0.60
CA LYS A 7 14.68 4.54 -0.91
C LYS A 7 13.88 4.40 -2.20
N ILE A 8 12.58 4.66 -2.12
CA ILE A 8 11.70 4.75 -3.27
C ILE A 8 11.29 6.20 -3.44
N SER A 9 11.80 6.84 -4.49
CA SER A 9 11.49 8.24 -4.83
C SER A 9 10.14 8.42 -5.52
N THR A 10 9.49 7.34 -5.93
CA THR A 10 8.19 7.38 -6.62
C THR A 10 7.09 7.55 -5.58
N PRO A 11 6.43 8.72 -5.50
CA PRO A 11 5.35 8.92 -4.55
C PRO A 11 4.11 8.15 -5.00
N PHE A 12 3.36 7.62 -4.05
CA PHE A 12 2.05 7.01 -4.32
C PHE A 12 1.03 7.47 -3.28
N VAL A 13 -0.24 7.26 -3.61
CA VAL A 13 -1.35 7.65 -2.75
C VAL A 13 -1.88 6.43 -2.00
N GLU A 14 -2.03 6.55 -0.69
CA GLU A 14 -2.72 5.54 0.11
C GLU A 14 -4.10 6.07 0.51
N LEU A 15 -5.13 5.29 0.17
CA LEU A 15 -6.51 5.56 0.50
C LEU A 15 -6.95 4.58 1.59
N ASP A 16 -7.22 5.09 2.78
CA ASP A 16 -7.69 4.30 3.91
C ASP A 16 -9.22 4.30 4.00
N GLY A 17 -9.79 3.21 4.53
CA GLY A 17 -11.22 2.92 4.46
C GLY A 17 -11.91 2.69 5.80
N ASP A 18 -13.21 2.38 5.74
CA ASP A 18 -14.09 2.25 6.92
C ASP A 18 -14.02 0.91 7.64
N LYS A 19 -13.35 -0.10 7.08
CA LYS A 19 -13.40 -1.45 7.65
C LYS A 19 -12.45 -1.57 8.84
N GLU A 20 -13.02 -1.59 10.04
CA GLU A 20 -12.32 -1.87 11.30
C GLU A 20 -11.57 -3.22 11.30
N ASP A 21 -11.96 -4.13 10.39
CA ASP A 21 -11.35 -5.43 10.19
C ASP A 21 -10.02 -5.38 9.41
N PHE A 22 -9.63 -4.24 8.82
CA PHE A 22 -8.37 -4.10 8.06
C PHE A 22 -7.15 -3.84 8.95
N LYS A 23 -6.96 -4.66 9.98
CA LYS A 23 -5.83 -4.53 10.91
C LYS A 23 -4.53 -4.99 10.28
N ASN A 24 -4.56 -6.02 9.44
CA ASN A 24 -3.35 -6.54 8.81
C ASN A 24 -2.76 -5.53 7.83
N TRP A 25 -3.58 -4.67 7.20
CA TRP A 25 -3.09 -3.56 6.39
C TRP A 25 -2.07 -2.67 7.10
N SER A 26 -2.51 -2.06 8.20
CA SER A 26 -1.70 -1.12 8.96
C SER A 26 -0.51 -1.82 9.62
N LEU A 27 -0.71 -3.05 10.11
CA LEU A 27 0.37 -3.84 10.70
C LEU A 27 1.43 -4.23 9.67
N PHE A 28 1.03 -4.69 8.49
CA PHE A 28 1.95 -5.09 7.42
C PHE A 28 2.75 -3.89 6.93
N LYS A 29 2.07 -2.75 6.72
CA LYS A 29 2.74 -1.51 6.34
C LYS A 29 3.76 -1.08 7.40
N ASN A 30 3.36 -1.00 8.67
CA ASN A 30 4.24 -0.46 9.72
C ASN A 30 5.39 -1.41 10.08
N ASN A 31 5.12 -2.71 10.18
CA ASN A 31 6.10 -3.69 10.65
C ASN A 31 7.01 -4.21 9.55
N ILE A 32 6.54 -4.26 8.29
CA ILE A 32 7.31 -4.78 7.16
C ILE A 32 7.70 -3.61 6.26
N ILE A 33 6.74 -2.96 5.61
CA ILE A 33 7.04 -1.98 4.56
C ILE A 33 7.88 -0.80 5.08
N CYS A 34 7.46 -0.12 6.14
CA CYS A 34 8.17 1.04 6.69
C CYS A 34 9.48 0.70 7.42
N GLU A 35 9.68 -0.56 7.82
CA GLU A 35 10.94 -0.99 8.43
C GLU A 35 12.02 -1.24 7.36
N PHE A 36 11.66 -1.78 6.19
CA PHE A 36 12.61 -2.08 5.11
C PHE A 36 12.69 -1.00 4.00
N LEU A 37 11.62 -0.25 3.76
CA LEU A 37 11.50 0.70 2.67
C LEU A 37 11.28 2.13 3.19
N ASP A 38 11.93 3.09 2.54
CA ASP A 38 11.73 4.52 2.77
C ASP A 38 10.89 5.09 1.61
N LEU A 39 9.62 5.38 1.89
CA LEU A 39 8.58 5.66 0.90
C LEU A 39 7.96 7.04 1.11
N ASP A 40 7.71 7.78 0.03
CA ASP A 40 6.90 9.01 0.06
C ASP A 40 5.41 8.67 -0.18
N ILE A 41 4.67 8.46 0.92
CA ILE A 41 3.27 8.04 0.89
C ILE A 41 2.37 9.24 1.20
N LYS A 42 1.49 9.60 0.26
CA LYS A 42 0.43 10.57 0.51
C LYS A 42 -0.82 9.85 1.03
N TYR A 43 -1.01 9.91 2.34
CA TYR A 43 -2.12 9.27 3.02
C TYR A 43 -3.39 10.13 2.99
N PHE A 44 -4.52 9.52 2.64
CA PHE A 44 -5.84 10.12 2.75
C PHE A 44 -6.81 9.13 3.38
N ASP A 45 -7.43 9.54 4.49
CA ASP A 45 -8.54 8.82 5.10
C ASP A 45 -9.83 9.13 4.34
N ILE A 46 -10.34 8.17 3.57
CA ILE A 46 -11.60 8.29 2.83
C ILE A 46 -12.74 7.54 3.52
N SER A 47 -12.60 7.25 4.82
CA SER A 47 -13.68 6.74 5.65
C SER A 47 -14.91 7.64 5.56
N THR A 48 -16.09 7.04 5.63
CA THR A 48 -17.39 7.70 5.62
C THR A 48 -17.43 8.79 6.69
N ARG A 49 -16.90 8.52 7.89
CA ARG A 49 -16.83 9.50 8.97
C ARG A 49 -15.97 10.71 8.59
N ASN A 50 -14.79 10.50 8.03
CA ASN A 50 -13.93 11.62 7.64
C ASN A 50 -14.51 12.39 6.44
N ARG A 51 -15.17 11.69 5.52
CA ARG A 51 -15.89 12.30 4.40
C ARG A 51 -17.05 13.18 4.88
N GLU A 52 -17.81 12.75 5.88
CA GLU A 52 -18.86 13.58 6.49
C GLU A 52 -18.27 14.85 7.14
N VAL A 53 -17.21 14.70 7.94
CA VAL A 53 -16.55 15.82 8.64
C VAL A 53 -15.97 16.83 7.64
N THR A 54 -15.32 16.34 6.59
CA THR A 54 -14.69 17.18 5.56
C THR A 54 -15.65 17.63 4.47
N LYS A 55 -16.92 17.21 4.51
CA LYS A 55 -17.93 17.45 3.45
C LYS A 55 -17.40 17.01 2.07
N ASP A 56 -16.89 15.78 1.99
CA ASP A 56 -16.30 15.15 0.81
C ASP A 56 -15.05 15.84 0.22
N LYS A 57 -14.49 16.86 0.89
CA LYS A 57 -13.26 17.51 0.41
C LYS A 57 -12.08 16.55 0.31
N VAL A 58 -11.95 15.63 1.27
CA VAL A 58 -10.86 14.63 1.28
C VAL A 58 -10.90 13.71 0.06
N LEU A 59 -12.09 13.41 -0.45
CA LEU A 59 -12.26 12.63 -1.68
C LEU A 59 -11.72 13.42 -2.89
N GLY A 60 -12.06 14.70 -3.02
CA GLY A 60 -11.55 15.54 -4.09
C GLY A 60 -10.02 15.69 -4.07
N GLU A 61 -9.45 15.93 -2.89
CA GLU A 61 -7.99 16.07 -2.71
C GLU A 61 -7.25 14.77 -3.04
N SER A 62 -7.80 13.63 -2.60
CA SER A 62 -7.21 12.33 -2.90
C SER A 62 -7.26 12.01 -4.40
N LEU A 63 -8.37 12.29 -5.10
CA LEU A 63 -8.48 12.12 -6.55
C LEU A 63 -7.46 12.98 -7.31
N GLU A 64 -7.26 14.23 -6.91
CA GLU A 64 -6.25 15.11 -7.50
C GLU A 64 -4.82 14.61 -7.24
N SER A 65 -4.56 14.05 -6.06
CA SER A 65 -3.27 13.43 -5.73
C SER A 65 -3.00 12.19 -6.59
N ILE A 66 -4.02 11.34 -6.79
CA ILE A 66 -3.92 10.13 -7.62
C ILE A 66 -3.66 10.50 -9.08
N LYS A 67 -4.34 11.54 -9.61
CA LYS A 67 -4.06 12.06 -10.96
C LYS A 67 -2.60 12.49 -11.14
N LYS A 68 -1.99 13.09 -10.11
CA LYS A 68 -0.60 13.54 -10.14
C LYS A 68 0.40 12.38 -10.04
N ASN A 69 0.19 11.47 -9.10
CA ASN A 69 1.14 10.38 -8.81
C ASN A 69 0.92 9.13 -9.67
N LYS A 70 -0.27 8.95 -10.27
CA LYS A 70 -0.72 7.81 -11.10
C LYS A 70 -0.72 6.42 -10.45
N LEU A 71 -0.09 6.29 -9.29
CA LEU A 71 -0.06 5.09 -8.46
C LEU A 71 -0.85 5.34 -7.18
N ALA A 72 -1.76 4.44 -6.89
CA ALA A 72 -2.51 4.47 -5.64
C ALA A 72 -2.82 3.07 -5.13
N ILE A 73 -2.92 2.98 -3.82
CA ILE A 73 -3.24 1.77 -3.09
C ILE A 73 -4.45 2.06 -2.21
N LYS A 74 -5.45 1.18 -2.23
CA LYS A 74 -6.73 1.41 -1.57
C LYS A 74 -7.16 0.23 -0.69
N CYS A 75 -7.48 0.55 0.56
CA CYS A 75 -8.25 -0.27 1.49
C CYS A 75 -9.75 -0.22 1.12
N PRO A 76 -10.51 -1.33 1.17
CA PRO A 76 -11.88 -1.34 0.69
C PRO A 76 -12.77 -0.51 1.62
N THR A 77 -13.48 0.45 1.04
CA THR A 77 -14.51 1.24 1.71
C THR A 77 -15.88 0.60 1.52
N LEU A 78 -16.83 0.89 2.42
CA LEU A 78 -18.24 0.49 2.24
C LEU A 78 -18.89 1.17 1.02
N LEU A 79 -18.34 2.30 0.58
CA LEU A 79 -18.82 3.09 -0.55
C LEU A 79 -17.73 3.25 -1.60
N GLU A 80 -17.98 2.75 -2.81
CA GLU A 80 -17.22 3.13 -4.01
C GLU A 80 -17.91 4.32 -4.69
N THR A 81 -17.16 5.38 -4.97
CA THR A 81 -17.68 6.56 -5.67
C THR A 81 -17.42 6.46 -7.18
N PRO A 82 -18.36 6.91 -8.03
CA PRO A 82 -18.19 6.86 -9.49
C PRO A 82 -16.91 7.54 -10.00
N GLU A 83 -16.49 8.63 -9.35
CA GLU A 83 -15.28 9.38 -9.67
C GLU A 83 -14.03 8.52 -9.49
N LEU A 84 -13.98 7.72 -8.42
CA LEU A 84 -12.88 6.82 -8.17
C LEU A 84 -12.86 5.70 -9.23
N THR A 85 -14.01 5.13 -9.56
CA THR A 85 -14.12 4.07 -10.58
C THR A 85 -13.63 4.55 -11.95
N GLN A 86 -14.03 5.76 -12.38
CA GLN A 86 -13.54 6.35 -13.63
C GLN A 86 -12.02 6.60 -13.60
N LEU A 87 -11.45 6.86 -12.43
CA LEU A 87 -10.02 7.08 -12.28
C LEU A 87 -9.23 5.76 -12.31
N LYS A 88 -9.80 4.66 -11.80
CA LYS A 88 -9.20 3.31 -11.88
C LYS A 88 -8.92 2.88 -13.32
N GLU A 89 -9.74 3.29 -14.28
CA GLU A 89 -9.52 2.96 -15.70
C GLU A 89 -8.35 3.74 -16.33
N LYS A 90 -7.95 4.86 -15.71
CA LYS A 90 -6.94 5.79 -16.23
C LYS A 90 -5.64 5.80 -15.44
N THR A 91 -5.63 5.18 -14.27
CA THR A 91 -4.51 5.18 -13.31
C THR A 91 -4.37 3.81 -12.67
N ASN A 92 -3.20 3.50 -12.13
CA ASN A 92 -2.99 2.21 -11.48
C ASN A 92 -3.42 2.31 -10.01
N ILE A 93 -4.66 1.94 -9.75
CA ILE A 93 -5.23 1.88 -8.40
C ILE A 93 -5.37 0.42 -8.00
N PHE A 94 -4.57 -0.02 -7.04
CA PHE A 94 -4.61 -1.38 -6.51
C PHE A 94 -5.55 -1.43 -5.31
N ILE A 95 -6.57 -2.27 -5.37
CA ILE A 95 -7.60 -2.36 -4.32
C ILE A 95 -7.41 -3.68 -3.60
N CYS A 96 -7.27 -3.61 -2.28
CA CYS A 96 -7.30 -4.79 -1.46
C CYS A 96 -8.77 -5.20 -1.22
N ALA A 97 -9.16 -6.41 -1.63
CA ALA A 97 -10.52 -6.89 -1.44
C ALA A 97 -10.69 -7.66 -0.11
N ASP A 98 -9.59 -8.11 0.51
CA ASP A 98 -9.53 -9.01 1.65
C ASP A 98 -8.37 -8.59 2.59
N ASP A 99 -8.56 -8.66 3.91
CA ASP A 99 -7.52 -8.34 4.91
C ASP A 99 -6.59 -9.53 5.19
N SER A 100 -6.70 -10.64 4.45
CA SER A 100 -5.71 -11.71 4.55
C SER A 100 -4.32 -11.19 4.20
N ILE A 101 -3.30 -11.62 4.96
CA ILE A 101 -1.91 -11.18 4.75
C ILE A 101 -1.44 -11.44 3.31
N LYS A 102 -1.92 -12.52 2.68
CA LYS A 102 -1.63 -12.82 1.27
C LYS A 102 -2.22 -11.78 0.33
N ALA A 103 -3.48 -11.40 0.53
CA ALA A 103 -4.11 -10.37 -0.29
C ALA A 103 -3.44 -9.00 -0.09
N VAL A 104 -3.14 -8.63 1.16
CA VAL A 104 -2.41 -7.39 1.49
C VAL A 104 -1.04 -7.40 0.81
N SER A 105 -0.26 -8.46 1.00
CA SER A 105 1.07 -8.59 0.40
C SER A 105 1.02 -8.56 -1.12
N GLN A 106 0.02 -9.17 -1.75
CA GLN A 106 -0.10 -9.17 -3.20
C GLN A 106 -0.32 -7.76 -3.75
N VAL A 107 -1.22 -7.00 -3.12
CA VAL A 107 -1.50 -5.61 -3.51
C VAL A 107 -0.26 -4.73 -3.38
N TRP A 108 0.50 -4.89 -2.29
CA TRP A 108 1.78 -4.19 -2.12
C TRP A 108 2.81 -4.63 -3.17
N ASN A 109 2.90 -5.92 -3.47
CA ASN A 109 3.79 -6.42 -4.52
C ASN A 109 3.43 -5.83 -5.88
N ASP A 110 2.16 -5.85 -6.29
CA ASP A 110 1.70 -5.30 -7.55
C ASP A 110 2.03 -3.80 -7.68
N LEU A 111 1.87 -3.04 -6.58
CA LEU A 111 2.28 -1.64 -6.51
C LEU A 111 3.79 -1.49 -6.74
N PHE A 112 4.63 -2.26 -6.04
CA PHE A 112 6.08 -2.16 -6.20
C PHE A 112 6.56 -2.64 -7.57
N GLN A 113 5.91 -3.63 -8.17
CA GLN A 113 6.17 -4.05 -9.55
C GLN A 113 5.86 -2.92 -10.54
N ALA A 114 4.77 -2.17 -10.32
CA ALA A 114 4.47 -0.99 -11.12
C ALA A 114 5.54 0.10 -10.94
N ILE A 115 6.04 0.30 -9.73
CA ILE A 115 7.16 1.21 -9.45
C ILE A 115 8.44 0.76 -10.14
N LEU A 116 8.77 -0.53 -10.09
CA LEU A 116 9.96 -1.12 -10.72
C LEU A 116 9.97 -0.94 -12.23
N LYS A 117 8.78 -0.96 -12.87
CA LYS A 117 8.64 -0.71 -14.31
C LYS A 117 9.11 0.70 -14.70
N ASP A 118 8.83 1.69 -13.87
CA ASP A 118 9.23 3.08 -14.10
C ASP A 118 10.62 3.39 -13.54
N ASN A 119 11.05 2.69 -12.48
CA ASN A 119 12.36 2.86 -11.83
C ASN A 119 12.94 1.50 -11.37
N PRO A 120 13.73 0.82 -12.23
CA PRO A 120 14.27 -0.49 -11.92
C PRO A 120 15.29 -0.41 -10.78
N SER A 121 15.06 -1.16 -9.70
CA SER A 121 15.94 -1.24 -8.54
C SER A 121 16.17 -2.70 -8.18
N PRO A 122 17.39 -3.24 -8.39
CA PRO A 122 17.71 -4.63 -8.06
C PRO A 122 17.47 -4.96 -6.58
N CYS A 123 17.74 -4.01 -5.68
CA CYS A 123 17.52 -4.19 -4.25
C CYS A 123 16.04 -4.36 -3.90
N LEU A 124 15.15 -3.63 -4.59
CA LEU A 124 13.71 -3.76 -4.38
C LEU A 124 13.20 -5.09 -4.94
N GLU A 125 13.68 -5.51 -6.12
CA GLU A 125 13.33 -6.83 -6.66
C GLU A 125 13.72 -7.99 -5.75
N GLU A 126 14.92 -7.92 -5.17
CA GLU A 126 15.39 -8.93 -4.21
C GLU A 126 14.52 -8.94 -2.96
N PHE A 127 14.22 -7.77 -2.40
CA PHE A 127 13.30 -7.64 -1.27
C PHE A 127 11.91 -8.22 -1.56
N LEU A 128 11.32 -7.94 -2.73
CA LEU A 128 10.01 -8.48 -3.09
C LEU A 128 10.01 -10.00 -3.20
N LYS A 129 11.08 -10.61 -3.74
CA LYS A 129 11.23 -12.06 -3.80
C LYS A 129 11.33 -12.68 -2.40
N SER A 130 12.09 -12.06 -1.50
CA SER A 130 12.18 -12.51 -0.11
C SER A 130 10.85 -12.35 0.63
N LEU A 131 10.14 -11.25 0.40
CA LEU A 131 8.82 -10.99 0.97
C LEU A 131 7.80 -12.04 0.50
N GLU A 132 7.75 -12.33 -0.80
CA GLU A 132 6.84 -13.34 -1.35
C GLU A 132 7.15 -14.74 -0.79
N SER A 133 8.43 -15.09 -0.64
CA SER A 133 8.84 -16.35 -0.02
C SER A 133 8.41 -16.42 1.46
N ALA A 134 8.59 -15.34 2.22
CA ALA A 134 8.17 -15.25 3.61
C ALA A 134 6.64 -15.35 3.76
N VAL A 135 5.87 -14.63 2.94
CA VAL A 135 4.40 -14.65 2.94
C VAL A 135 3.83 -16.01 2.54
N ASN A 136 4.53 -16.76 1.68
CA ASN A 136 4.14 -18.11 1.31
C ASN A 136 4.43 -19.15 2.39
N SER A 137 5.43 -18.93 3.23
CA SER A 137 5.86 -19.85 4.29
C SER A 137 5.24 -19.54 5.66
N ALA A 138 4.83 -18.30 5.89
CA ALA A 138 4.28 -17.83 7.16
C ALA A 138 2.79 -17.49 7.07
N SER A 139 2.12 -17.50 8.23
CA SER A 139 0.69 -17.21 8.35
C SER A 139 0.40 -15.96 9.18
N THR A 140 1.43 -15.39 9.84
CA THR A 140 1.34 -14.19 10.67
C THR A 140 2.40 -13.16 10.30
N ILE A 141 2.14 -11.88 10.61
CA ILE A 141 3.06 -10.77 10.30
C ILE A 141 4.38 -10.92 11.07
N ASP A 142 4.32 -11.40 12.31
CA ASP A 142 5.51 -11.56 13.16
C ASP A 142 6.45 -12.67 12.64
N GLU A 143 5.90 -13.77 12.12
CA GLU A 143 6.68 -14.82 11.46
C GLU A 143 7.36 -14.30 10.19
N ILE A 144 6.65 -13.50 9.39
CA ILE A 144 7.20 -12.87 8.17
C ILE A 144 8.34 -11.93 8.56
N LEU A 145 8.13 -11.07 9.56
CA LEU A 145 9.16 -10.16 10.05
C LEU A 145 10.38 -10.92 10.57
N THR A 146 10.17 -11.99 11.33
CA THR A 146 11.26 -12.85 11.83
C THR A 146 12.03 -13.47 10.67
N THR A 147 11.35 -13.94 9.64
CA THR A 147 11.98 -14.54 8.45
C THR A 147 12.82 -13.51 7.69
N LEU A 148 12.28 -12.31 7.48
CA LEU A 148 12.97 -11.21 6.77
C LEU A 148 14.16 -10.65 7.54
N THR A 149 14.07 -10.60 8.87
CA THR A 149 15.17 -10.15 9.73
C THR A 149 16.24 -11.22 9.94
N SER A 150 15.88 -12.50 9.87
CA SER A 150 16.85 -13.62 9.98
C SER A 150 17.70 -13.83 8.72
N GLN A 151 17.29 -13.23 7.59
CA GLN A 151 18.01 -13.29 6.31
C GLN A 151 18.95 -12.09 6.05
N ASN A 152 18.98 -11.11 6.95
CA ASN A 152 19.87 -9.93 6.93
C ASN A 152 20.95 -10.02 8.01
#